data_AF-A0A1Y1N0B9-F1
#
_entry.id   AF-A0A1Y1N0B9-F1
#
_cell.length_a   1.000
_cell.length_b   1.000
_cell.length_c   1.000
_cell.angle_alpha   90.00
_cell.angle_beta   90.00
_cell.angle_gamma   90.00
#
_symmetry.space_group_name_H-M   'P 1'
#
loop_
_entity.id
_entity.type
_entity.pdbx_description
1 polymer ?
#
loop_
_entity_poly.entity_id
_entity_poly.type
_entity_poly.pdbx_seq_one_letter_code
_entity_poly.pdbx_strand_id
1 'polypeptide(L)'
;MSENVFDEWEELAGDYKELEATNRIYQQKLLELDEYQKKCQKNIAHQRYRMGILSKNLHKLKKQGKEDKTQIEELETNILKRTAQCFEIEQTLPKQNGIYLKIILGNVNVSILHKEEKFKYKDEYEKFKLVLSVIGFVFALLNQVIRFRPLELSYIFLLVWYYCTLTIRESILKVNGSRIKGWWRFHHFFFDGFGWYPANLARY
;
A
#
# COMPACT_ATOMS: atom_id res chain seq x y z
N MET A 1 1.26 9.48 50.41
CA MET A 1 0.62 9.44 49.07
C MET A 1 1.55 9.88 47.95
N SER A 2 2.60 10.66 48.23
CA SER A 2 3.64 11.03 47.24
C SER A 2 4.70 9.95 47.01
N GLU A 3 5.07 9.15 48.03
CA GLU A 3 6.03 8.04 47.87
C GLU A 3 5.53 6.99 46.85
N ASN A 4 4.22 6.76 46.80
CA ASN A 4 3.60 5.78 45.88
C ASN A 4 3.83 6.10 44.40
N VAL A 5 3.94 7.39 44.03
CA VAL A 5 4.07 7.79 42.61
C VAL A 5 5.49 7.57 42.09
N PHE A 6 6.50 7.68 42.96
CA PHE A 6 7.89 7.43 42.56
C PHE A 6 8.17 5.94 42.42
N ASP A 7 7.64 5.12 43.32
CA ASP A 7 7.72 3.66 43.25
C ASP A 7 6.95 3.13 42.01
N GLU A 8 5.73 3.63 41.76
CA GLU A 8 4.95 3.32 40.54
C GLU A 8 5.70 3.73 39.26
N TRP A 9 6.44 4.85 39.27
CA TRP A 9 7.22 5.29 38.13
C TRP A 9 8.45 4.41 37.89
N GLU A 10 9.09 3.91 38.96
CA GLU A 10 10.23 3.01 38.84
C GLU A 10 9.81 1.62 38.33
N GLU A 11 8.66 1.11 38.78
CA GLU A 11 8.02 -0.09 38.23
C GLU A 11 7.68 0.10 36.75
N LEU A 12 7.04 1.22 36.38
CA LEU A 12 6.74 1.56 34.99
C LEU A 12 8.00 1.69 34.12
N ALA A 13 9.11 2.19 34.68
CA ALA A 13 10.39 2.28 33.98
C ALA A 13 11.01 0.89 33.73
N GLY A 14 10.77 -0.07 34.64
CA GLY A 14 11.07 -1.49 34.43
C GLY A 14 10.27 -2.08 33.27
N ASP A 15 8.95 -1.94 33.30
CA ASP A 15 8.04 -2.40 32.26
C ASP A 15 8.37 -1.77 30.88
N TYR A 16 8.75 -0.50 30.87
CA TYR A 16 9.15 0.19 29.64
C TYR A 16 10.41 -0.41 29.02
N LYS A 17 11.39 -0.85 29.83
CA LYS A 17 12.59 -1.53 29.30
C LYS A 17 12.25 -2.87 28.67
N GLU A 18 11.33 -3.62 29.27
CA GLU A 18 10.83 -4.88 28.68
C GLU A 18 10.07 -4.63 27.37
N LEU A 19 9.24 -3.58 27.33
CA LEU A 19 8.57 -3.15 26.10
C LEU A 19 9.57 -2.76 25.01
N GLU A 20 10.63 -2.02 25.34
CA GLU A 20 11.66 -1.63 24.39
C GLU A 20 12.41 -2.86 23.84
N ALA A 21 12.78 -3.80 24.71
CA ALA A 21 13.42 -5.05 24.30
C ALA A 21 12.51 -5.88 23.37
N THR A 22 11.23 -6.01 23.72
CA THR A 22 10.24 -6.71 22.91
C THR A 22 10.04 -6.04 21.55
N ASN A 23 9.95 -4.71 21.51
CA ASN A 23 9.82 -3.96 20.27
C ASN A 23 11.05 -4.11 19.35
N ARG A 24 12.27 -4.17 19.91
CA ARG A 24 13.48 -4.44 19.12
C ARG A 24 13.44 -5.82 18.46
N ILE A 25 13.04 -6.85 19.22
CA ILE A 25 12.89 -8.22 18.69
C ILE A 25 11.81 -8.25 17.60
N TYR A 26 10.67 -7.59 17.84
CA TYR A 26 9.60 -7.46 16.86
C TYR A 26 10.10 -6.84 15.55
N GLN A 27 10.84 -5.73 15.61
CA GLN A 27 11.42 -5.09 14.42
C GLN A 27 12.37 -6.00 13.66
N GLN A 28 13.21 -6.76 14.37
CA GLN A 28 14.10 -7.73 13.75
C GLN A 28 13.33 -8.86 13.05
N LYS A 29 12.28 -9.40 13.68
CA LYS A 29 11.46 -10.47 13.10
C LYS A 29 10.74 -10.01 11.83
N LEU A 30 10.37 -8.74 11.76
CA LEU A 30 9.76 -8.16 10.56
C LEU A 30 10.74 -8.04 9.40
N LEU A 31 11.99 -7.64 9.67
CA LEU A 31 13.06 -7.63 8.68
C LEU A 31 13.28 -9.03 8.10
N GLU A 32 13.41 -10.03 8.98
CA GLU A 32 13.58 -11.42 8.59
C GLU A 32 12.39 -11.90 7.72
N LEU A 33 11.17 -11.57 8.13
CA LEU A 33 9.96 -11.92 7.41
C LEU A 33 9.89 -11.29 6.01
N ASP A 34 10.24 -10.01 5.86
CA ASP A 34 10.31 -9.35 4.55
C ASP A 34 11.34 -10.00 3.61
N GLU A 35 12.51 -10.39 4.15
CA GLU A 35 13.53 -11.11 3.38
C GLU A 35 13.00 -12.45 2.85
N TYR A 36 12.34 -13.24 3.71
CA TYR A 36 11.71 -14.49 3.32
C TYR A 36 10.58 -14.28 2.30
N GLN A 37 9.76 -13.25 2.45
CA GLN A 37 8.71 -12.92 1.49
C GLN A 37 9.29 -12.64 0.10
N LYS A 38 10.32 -11.79 0.00
CA LYS A 38 11.02 -11.49 -1.27
C LYS A 38 11.63 -12.75 -1.89
N LYS A 39 12.25 -13.60 -1.08
CA LYS A 39 12.86 -14.86 -1.52
C LYS A 39 11.81 -15.83 -2.06
N CYS A 40 10.67 -15.99 -1.38
CA CYS A 40 9.55 -16.80 -1.84
C CYS A 40 8.98 -16.29 -3.16
N GLN A 41 8.73 -14.98 -3.28
CA GLN A 41 8.24 -14.36 -4.52
C GLN A 41 9.20 -14.62 -5.71
N LYS A 42 10.51 -14.42 -5.50
CA LYS A 42 11.53 -14.69 -6.52
C LYS A 42 11.55 -16.16 -6.95
N ASN A 43 11.48 -17.07 -5.98
CA ASN A 43 11.49 -18.51 -6.26
C ASN A 43 10.23 -18.97 -7.00
N ILE A 44 9.04 -18.47 -6.61
CA ILE A 44 7.78 -18.76 -7.31
C ILE A 44 7.83 -18.25 -8.76
N ALA A 45 8.31 -17.02 -8.98
CA ALA A 45 8.46 -16.45 -10.31
C ALA A 45 9.40 -17.31 -11.19
N HIS A 46 10.53 -17.74 -10.62
CA HIS A 46 11.48 -18.61 -11.32
C HIS A 46 10.89 -19.99 -11.64
N GLN A 47 10.17 -20.61 -10.70
CA GLN A 47 9.48 -21.88 -10.95
C GLN A 47 8.44 -21.76 -12.07
N ARG A 48 7.59 -20.72 -12.03
CA ARG A 48 6.60 -20.44 -13.09
C ARG A 48 7.24 -20.27 -14.46
N TYR A 49 8.34 -19.51 -14.54
CA TYR A 49 9.07 -19.31 -15.78
C TYR A 49 9.60 -20.64 -16.34
N ARG A 50 10.29 -21.44 -15.52
CA ARG A 50 10.83 -22.74 -15.93
C ARG A 50 9.74 -23.73 -16.33
N MET A 51 8.65 -23.80 -15.57
CA MET A 51 7.49 -24.64 -15.89
C MET A 51 6.83 -24.20 -17.22
N GLY A 52 6.75 -22.90 -17.48
CA GLY A 52 6.26 -22.37 -18.77
C GLY A 52 7.13 -22.74 -19.96
N ILE A 53 8.47 -22.73 -19.82
CA ILE A 53 9.39 -23.23 -20.85
C ILE A 53 9.19 -24.73 -21.06
N LEU A 54 9.14 -25.49 -19.96
CA LEU A 54 9.01 -26.95 -20.01
C LEU A 54 7.71 -27.35 -20.70
N SER A 55 6.59 -26.69 -20.37
CA SER A 55 5.29 -26.88 -21.03
C SER A 55 5.35 -26.58 -22.53
N LYS A 56 6.00 -25.49 -22.96
CA LYS A 56 6.19 -25.18 -24.39
C LYS A 56 7.01 -26.24 -25.12
N ASN A 57 8.08 -26.74 -24.50
CA ASN A 57 8.93 -27.77 -25.09
C ASN A 57 8.19 -29.11 -25.18
N LEU A 58 7.42 -29.44 -24.14
CA LEU A 58 6.61 -30.66 -24.07
C LEU A 58 5.52 -30.66 -25.15
N HIS A 59 4.85 -29.52 -25.38
CA HIS A 59 3.93 -29.35 -26.50
C HIS A 59 4.60 -29.56 -27.88
N LYS A 60 5.83 -29.08 -28.06
CA LYS A 60 6.60 -29.33 -29.31
C LYS A 60 6.92 -30.81 -29.49
N LEU A 61 7.32 -31.51 -28.43
CA LEU A 61 7.60 -32.95 -28.47
C LEU A 61 6.36 -33.77 -28.81
N LYS A 62 5.20 -33.40 -28.26
CA LYS A 62 3.90 -34.02 -28.58
C LYS A 62 3.54 -33.86 -30.06
N LYS A 63 3.80 -32.68 -30.64
CA LYS A 63 3.59 -32.42 -32.07
C LYS A 63 4.55 -33.20 -32.99
N GLN A 64 5.74 -33.55 -32.49
CA GLN A 64 6.74 -34.33 -33.21
C GLN A 64 6.48 -35.85 -33.16
N GLY A 65 5.44 -36.31 -32.46
CA GLY A 65 4.99 -37.71 -32.50
C GLY A 65 5.94 -38.72 -31.84
N LYS A 66 6.76 -38.32 -30.87
CA LYS A 66 7.68 -39.23 -30.16
C LYS A 66 6.94 -40.27 -29.30
N GLU A 67 7.53 -41.47 -29.18
CA GLU A 67 6.96 -42.67 -28.53
C GLU A 67 6.78 -42.56 -27.01
N ASP A 68 7.36 -41.57 -26.34
CA ASP A 68 7.29 -41.37 -24.88
C ASP A 68 5.98 -40.71 -24.39
N LYS A 69 4.82 -41.13 -24.93
CA LYS A 69 3.51 -40.53 -24.57
C LYS A 69 3.21 -40.59 -23.07
N THR A 70 3.54 -41.70 -22.42
CA THR A 70 3.33 -41.90 -20.97
C THR A 70 4.19 -40.97 -20.12
N GLN A 71 5.47 -40.81 -20.46
CA GLN A 71 6.37 -39.89 -19.75
C GLN A 71 5.99 -38.42 -19.96
N ILE A 72 5.49 -38.08 -21.16
CA ILE A 72 4.96 -36.76 -21.49
C ILE A 72 3.74 -36.42 -20.64
N GLU A 73 2.78 -37.35 -20.50
CA GLU A 73 1.58 -37.16 -19.68
C GLU A 73 1.89 -37.10 -18.18
N GLU A 74 2.82 -37.92 -17.70
CA GLU A 74 3.31 -37.87 -16.31
C GLU A 74 3.96 -36.52 -16.01
N LEU A 75 4.79 -36.02 -16.94
CA LEU A 75 5.45 -34.73 -16.79
C LEU A 75 4.46 -33.55 -16.85
N GLU A 76 3.42 -33.59 -17.68
CA GLU A 76 2.32 -32.60 -17.67
C GLU A 76 1.60 -32.59 -16.32
N THR A 77 1.27 -33.77 -15.79
CA THR A 77 0.60 -33.91 -14.49
C THR A 77 1.46 -33.34 -13.36
N ASN A 78 2.77 -33.62 -13.38
CA ASN A 78 3.71 -33.08 -12.41
C ASN A 78 3.85 -31.54 -12.52
N ILE A 79 3.85 -30.98 -13.72
CA ILE A 79 3.85 -29.52 -13.93
C ILE A 79 2.57 -28.89 -13.38
N LEU A 80 1.40 -29.49 -13.61
CA LEU A 80 0.12 -29.01 -13.09
C LEU A 80 0.10 -29.04 -11.56
N LYS A 81 0.49 -30.17 -10.95
CA LYS A 81 0.57 -30.31 -9.49
C LYS A 81 1.51 -29.27 -8.87
N ARG A 82 2.69 -29.08 -9.46
CA ARG A 82 3.67 -28.10 -8.96
C ARG A 82 3.20 -26.66 -9.16
N THR A 83 2.42 -26.39 -10.21
CA THR A 83 1.79 -25.08 -10.44
C THR A 83 0.73 -24.80 -9.37
N ALA A 84 -0.09 -25.78 -9.01
CA ALA A 84 -1.08 -25.65 -7.92
C ALA A 84 -0.40 -25.39 -6.58
N GLN A 85 0.66 -26.14 -6.24
CA GLN A 85 1.44 -25.91 -5.02
C GLN A 85 2.07 -24.51 -4.98
N CYS A 86 2.61 -24.03 -6.09
CA CYS A 86 3.14 -22.67 -6.16
C CYS A 86 2.06 -21.61 -5.94
N PHE A 87 0.82 -21.87 -6.37
CA PHE A 87 -0.31 -20.98 -6.15
C PHE A 87 -0.77 -20.97 -4.68
N GLU A 88 -0.82 -22.13 -4.01
CA GLU A 88 -1.09 -22.21 -2.57
C GLU A 88 -0.05 -21.42 -1.75
N ILE A 89 1.24 -21.59 -2.07
CA ILE A 89 2.31 -20.83 -1.41
C ILE A 89 2.12 -19.32 -1.67
N GLU A 90 1.77 -18.91 -2.89
CA GLU A 90 1.52 -17.50 -3.20
C GLU A 90 0.33 -16.91 -2.42
N GLN A 91 -0.69 -17.71 -2.10
CA GLN A 91 -1.82 -17.24 -1.27
C GLN A 91 -1.42 -16.91 0.17
N THR A 92 -0.36 -17.54 0.68
CA THR A 92 0.18 -17.24 2.03
C THR A 92 1.02 -15.95 2.07
N LEU A 93 1.45 -15.47 0.90
CA LEU A 93 2.24 -14.25 0.78
C LEU A 93 1.30 -13.03 0.69
N PRO A 94 1.74 -11.86 1.20
CA PRO A 94 0.97 -10.63 1.04
C PRO A 94 0.81 -10.34 -0.44
N LYS A 95 -0.43 -10.22 -0.89
CA LYS A 95 -0.74 -9.87 -2.28
C LYS A 95 -0.36 -8.42 -2.51
N GLN A 96 0.40 -8.18 -3.58
CA GLN A 96 0.62 -6.81 -4.05
C GLN A 96 -0.73 -6.20 -4.43
N ASN A 97 -0.93 -4.95 -4.01
CA ASN A 97 -2.13 -4.20 -4.36
C ASN A 97 -2.30 -4.16 -5.89
N GLY A 98 -3.51 -4.50 -6.37
CA GLY A 98 -3.82 -4.47 -7.79
C GLY A 98 -3.61 -3.09 -8.41
N ILE A 99 -3.46 -3.02 -9.73
CA ILE A 99 -3.14 -1.79 -10.48
C ILE A 99 -4.09 -0.64 -10.11
N TYR A 100 -5.38 -0.91 -9.93
CA TYR A 100 -6.37 0.08 -9.50
C TYR A 100 -6.07 0.65 -8.11
N LEU A 101 -5.81 -0.21 -7.12
CA LEU A 101 -5.39 0.25 -5.80
C LEU A 101 -4.04 0.98 -5.86
N LYS A 102 -3.10 0.53 -6.69
CA LYS A 102 -1.79 1.19 -6.85
C LYS A 102 -1.89 2.59 -7.46
N ILE A 103 -2.85 2.81 -8.37
CA ILE A 103 -3.15 4.12 -8.95
C ILE A 103 -3.76 5.06 -7.90
N ILE A 104 -4.64 4.54 -7.04
CA ILE A 104 -5.38 5.36 -6.06
C ILE A 104 -4.56 5.58 -4.77
N LEU A 105 -3.94 4.54 -4.23
CA LEU A 105 -3.18 4.56 -2.98
C LEU A 105 -1.68 4.86 -3.16
N GLY A 106 -1.10 4.67 -4.34
CA GLY A 106 0.36 4.62 -4.53
C GLY A 106 0.93 3.21 -4.29
N ASN A 107 2.23 3.01 -4.51
CA ASN A 107 2.93 1.73 -4.31
C ASN A 107 3.22 1.49 -2.83
N VAL A 108 2.14 1.42 -2.05
CA VAL A 108 2.24 1.34 -0.59
C VAL A 108 1.76 -0.03 -0.14
N ASN A 109 2.66 -0.78 0.48
CA ASN A 109 2.28 -1.92 1.30
C ASN A 109 1.64 -1.40 2.60
N VAL A 110 0.49 -1.96 2.96
CA VAL A 110 -0.34 -1.56 4.12
C VAL A 110 0.35 -1.85 5.46
N SER A 111 1.53 -2.49 5.44
CA SER A 111 2.37 -2.68 6.62
C SER A 111 3.46 -1.61 6.64
N ILE A 112 3.17 -0.42 7.15
CA ILE A 112 4.17 0.64 7.39
C ILE A 112 4.90 0.31 8.69
N LEU A 113 5.69 -0.76 8.66
CA LEU A 113 6.39 -1.26 9.86
C LEU A 113 7.87 -0.89 9.88
N HIS A 114 8.35 -0.21 8.82
CA HIS A 114 9.70 0.30 8.73
C HIS A 114 9.78 1.82 8.58
N LYS A 115 10.73 2.41 9.32
CA LYS A 115 11.01 3.85 9.32
C LYS A 115 11.40 4.34 7.91
N GLU A 116 12.12 3.51 7.15
CA GLU A 116 12.50 3.77 5.75
C GLU A 116 11.30 3.70 4.79
N GLU A 117 10.39 2.74 4.98
CA GLU A 117 9.16 2.63 4.19
C GLU A 117 8.20 3.79 4.45
N LYS A 118 8.21 4.34 5.68
CA LYS A 118 7.47 5.56 6.02
C LYS A 118 7.99 6.79 5.25
N PHE A 119 9.32 6.91 5.07
CA PHE A 119 9.90 7.97 4.24
C PHE A 119 9.54 7.80 2.77
N LYS A 120 9.63 6.57 2.25
CA LYS A 120 9.26 6.26 0.87
C LYS A 120 7.77 6.48 0.60
N TYR A 121 6.91 6.16 1.57
CA TYR A 121 5.48 6.48 1.53
C TYR A 121 5.24 7.99 1.42
N LYS A 122 5.95 8.77 2.24
CA LYS A 122 5.82 10.23 2.24
C LYS A 122 6.26 10.82 0.90
N ASP A 123 7.35 10.31 0.33
CA ASP A 123 7.84 10.74 -0.98
C ASP A 123 6.85 10.38 -2.12
N GLU A 124 6.28 9.16 -2.11
CA GLU A 124 5.24 8.79 -3.08
C GLU A 124 3.94 9.58 -2.91
N TYR A 125 3.59 9.92 -1.66
CA TYR A 125 2.44 10.78 -1.34
C TYR A 125 2.62 12.19 -1.93
N GLU A 126 3.80 12.79 -1.74
CA GLU A 126 4.13 14.11 -2.25
C GLU A 126 4.26 14.12 -3.79
N LYS A 127 4.88 13.09 -4.38
CA LYS A 127 4.97 12.93 -5.84
C LYS A 127 3.60 12.82 -6.50
N PHE A 128 2.67 12.07 -5.92
CA PHE A 128 1.31 11.98 -6.44
C PHE A 128 0.56 13.32 -6.37
N LYS A 129 0.70 14.06 -5.25
CA LYS A 129 0.14 15.42 -5.14
C LYS A 129 0.67 16.31 -6.25
N LEU A 130 1.99 16.31 -6.45
CA LEU A 130 2.64 17.11 -7.47
C LEU A 130 2.11 16.76 -8.87
N VAL A 131 2.05 15.48 -9.22
CA VAL A 131 1.55 15.03 -10.52
C VAL A 131 0.11 15.47 -10.75
N LEU A 132 -0.78 15.31 -9.75
CA LEU A 132 -2.18 15.72 -9.90
C LEU A 132 -2.35 17.24 -9.94
N SER A 133 -1.55 18.00 -9.19
CA SER A 133 -1.54 19.46 -9.28
C SER A 133 -1.09 19.95 -10.66
N VAL A 134 -0.08 19.30 -11.25
CA VAL A 134 0.38 19.62 -12.62
C VAL A 134 -0.68 19.29 -13.66
N ILE A 135 -1.32 18.11 -13.57
CA ILE A 135 -2.42 17.73 -14.47
C ILE A 135 -3.59 18.72 -14.31
N GLY A 136 -3.98 19.05 -13.08
CA GLY A 136 -5.03 20.02 -12.81
C GLY A 136 -4.71 21.41 -13.40
N PHE A 137 -3.47 21.87 -13.28
CA PHE A 137 -3.02 23.12 -13.88
C PHE A 137 -3.10 23.10 -15.41
N VAL A 138 -2.66 22.02 -16.05
CA VAL A 138 -2.78 21.84 -17.51
C VAL A 138 -4.25 21.84 -17.93
N PHE A 139 -5.13 21.13 -17.22
CA PHE A 139 -6.57 21.15 -17.52
C PHE A 139 -7.19 22.54 -17.31
N ALA A 140 -6.74 23.31 -16.33
CA ALA A 140 -7.20 24.69 -16.13
C ALA A 140 -6.79 25.58 -17.31
N LEU A 141 -5.54 25.46 -17.79
CA LEU A 141 -5.08 26.18 -18.99
C LEU A 141 -5.83 25.74 -20.25
N LEU A 142 -6.10 24.44 -20.40
CA LEU A 142 -6.84 23.91 -21.55
C LEU A 142 -8.31 24.39 -21.55
N ASN A 143 -8.98 24.42 -20.40
CA ASN A 143 -10.33 24.99 -20.28
C ASN A 143 -10.34 26.49 -20.57
N GLN A 144 -9.28 27.22 -20.20
CA GLN A 144 -9.17 28.65 -20.49
C GLN A 144 -9.01 28.94 -21.99
N VAL A 145 -8.30 28.09 -22.73
CA VAL A 145 -8.07 28.24 -24.17
C VAL A 145 -9.22 27.65 -25.00
N ILE A 146 -9.85 26.58 -24.51
CA ILE A 146 -10.85 25.79 -25.23
C ILE A 146 -12.18 25.83 -24.45
N ARG A 147 -13.16 26.61 -24.93
CA ARG A 147 -14.54 26.60 -24.40
C ARG A 147 -15.28 25.34 -24.87
N PHE A 148 -15.04 24.21 -24.22
CA PHE A 148 -15.67 22.93 -24.53
C PHE A 148 -16.34 22.34 -23.29
N ARG A 149 -17.67 22.26 -23.28
CA ARG A 149 -18.46 21.76 -22.13
C ARG A 149 -18.00 20.39 -21.60
N PRO A 150 -17.69 19.38 -22.44
CA PRO A 150 -17.18 18.11 -21.94
C PRO A 150 -15.84 18.21 -21.21
N LEU A 151 -14.98 19.17 -21.57
CA LEU A 151 -13.70 19.40 -20.92
C LEU A 151 -13.90 19.94 -19.50
N GLU A 152 -14.85 20.86 -19.32
CA GLU A 152 -15.23 21.41 -18.00
C GLU A 152 -15.80 20.31 -17.08
N LEU A 153 -16.72 19.48 -17.59
CA LEU A 153 -17.27 18.35 -16.82
C LEU A 153 -16.18 17.33 -16.46
N SER A 154 -15.26 17.03 -17.39
CA SER A 154 -14.15 16.11 -17.14
C SER A 154 -13.21 16.63 -16.05
N TYR A 155 -13.00 17.95 -15.99
CA TYR A 155 -12.17 18.60 -14.97
C TYR A 155 -12.83 18.54 -13.58
N ILE A 156 -14.14 18.81 -13.50
CA ILE A 156 -14.90 18.67 -12.25
C ILE A 156 -14.89 17.22 -11.76
N PHE A 157 -15.09 16.26 -12.67
CA PHE A 157 -14.99 14.84 -12.34
C PHE A 157 -13.60 14.46 -11.81
N LEU A 158 -12.53 14.97 -12.45
CA LEU A 158 -11.15 14.75 -12.03
C LEU A 158 -10.86 15.35 -10.64
N LEU A 159 -11.41 16.53 -10.32
CA LEU A 159 -11.31 17.13 -8.99
C LEU A 159 -12.02 16.30 -7.93
N VAL A 160 -13.27 15.90 -8.17
CA VAL A 160 -14.02 15.04 -7.23
C VAL A 160 -13.26 13.73 -6.99
N TRP A 161 -12.79 13.10 -8.06
CA TRP A 161 -11.97 11.90 -7.96
C TRP A 161 -10.71 12.15 -7.12
N TYR A 162 -9.98 13.26 -7.36
CA TYR A 162 -8.82 13.64 -6.57
C TYR A 162 -9.13 13.75 -5.07
N TYR A 163 -10.19 14.47 -4.70
CA TYR A 163 -10.59 14.64 -3.30
C TYR A 163 -10.99 13.31 -2.63
N CYS A 164 -11.67 12.43 -3.36
CA CYS A 164 -11.98 11.08 -2.87
C CYS A 164 -10.69 10.27 -2.63
N THR A 165 -9.73 10.30 -3.55
CA THR A 165 -8.45 9.57 -3.38
C THR A 165 -7.61 10.13 -2.23
N LEU A 166 -7.58 11.45 -2.04
CA LEU A 166 -6.90 12.09 -0.91
C LEU A 166 -7.48 11.64 0.43
N THR A 167 -8.81 11.55 0.53
CA THR A 167 -9.49 11.13 1.77
C THR A 167 -9.12 9.71 2.17
N ILE A 168 -9.08 8.78 1.21
CA ILE A 168 -8.64 7.40 1.44
C ILE A 168 -7.16 7.37 1.86
N ARG A 169 -6.33 8.21 1.25
CA ARG A 169 -4.90 8.25 1.58
C ARG A 169 -4.62 8.86 2.95
N GLU A 170 -5.38 9.87 3.34
CA GLU A 170 -5.31 10.47 4.68
C GLU A 170 -5.79 9.52 5.77
N SER A 171 -6.81 8.69 5.52
CA SER A 171 -7.25 7.68 6.47
C SER A 171 -6.18 6.61 6.72
N ILE A 172 -5.45 6.18 5.67
CA ILE A 172 -4.31 5.25 5.79
C ILE A 172 -3.16 5.87 6.57
N LEU A 173 -2.82 7.14 6.32
CA LEU A 173 -1.79 7.87 7.06
C LEU A 173 -2.13 8.00 8.55
N LYS A 174 -3.41 8.22 8.87
CA LYS A 174 -3.90 8.34 10.24
C LYS A 174 -3.80 7.01 11.00
N VAL A 175 -4.18 5.90 10.36
CA VAL A 175 -4.07 4.55 10.94
C VAL A 175 -2.61 4.15 11.16
N ASN A 176 -1.69 4.61 10.30
CA ASN A 176 -0.24 4.39 10.44
C ASN A 176 0.47 5.38 11.39
N GLY A 177 -0.27 6.04 12.28
CA GLY A 177 0.30 6.88 13.34
C GLY A 177 0.87 8.23 12.88
N SER A 178 0.55 8.68 11.66
CA SER A 178 0.98 9.99 11.18
C SER A 178 0.08 11.11 11.74
N ARG A 179 0.65 11.98 12.58
CA ARG A 179 0.02 13.25 13.04
C ARG A 179 0.06 14.33 11.96
N ILE A 180 -0.30 14.00 10.72
CA ILE A 180 -0.46 15.01 9.68
C ILE A 180 -1.77 15.74 9.96
N LYS A 181 -1.64 16.95 10.52
CA LYS A 181 -2.74 17.89 10.71
C LYS A 181 -3.48 18.00 9.38
N GLY A 182 -4.70 17.49 9.33
CA GLY A 182 -5.55 17.55 8.15
C GLY A 182 -5.74 19.01 7.74
N TRP A 183 -5.02 19.42 6.71
CA TRP A 183 -5.19 20.74 6.09
C TRP A 183 -6.65 20.93 5.66
N TRP A 184 -7.36 19.84 5.34
CA TRP A 184 -8.80 19.84 5.08
C TRP A 184 -9.66 20.20 6.31
N ARG A 185 -9.32 19.73 7.53
CA ARG A 185 -10.01 20.18 8.76
C ARG A 185 -9.71 21.64 9.06
N PHE A 186 -8.50 22.12 8.77
CA PHE A 186 -8.15 23.53 8.92
C PHE A 186 -8.88 24.39 7.89
N HIS A 187 -8.97 23.95 6.63
CA HIS A 187 -9.74 24.61 5.58
C HIS A 187 -11.23 24.65 5.94
N HIS A 188 -11.81 23.55 6.40
CA HIS A 188 -13.22 23.51 6.84
C HIS A 188 -13.46 24.40 8.06
N PHE A 189 -12.54 24.42 9.03
CA PHE A 189 -12.65 25.27 10.22
C PHE A 189 -12.46 26.77 9.92
N PHE A 190 -11.63 27.12 8.93
CA PHE A 190 -11.47 28.52 8.50
C PHE A 190 -12.61 28.98 7.59
N PHE A 191 -13.16 28.10 6.74
CA PHE A 191 -14.26 28.44 5.85
C PHE A 191 -15.61 28.50 6.59
N ASP A 192 -15.83 27.65 7.61
CA ASP A 192 -16.97 27.76 8.53
C ASP A 192 -16.75 28.82 9.64
N GLY A 193 -15.51 29.32 9.80
CA GLY A 193 -15.13 30.26 10.85
C GLY A 193 -15.33 31.74 10.53
N PHE A 194 -15.75 32.10 9.31
CA PHE A 194 -15.84 33.50 8.86
C PHE A 194 -17.26 33.98 8.54
N GLY A 195 -18.29 33.39 9.16
CA GLY A 195 -19.68 33.84 9.00
C GLY A 195 -20.60 33.50 10.16
N TRP A 196 -20.75 34.45 11.11
CA TRP A 196 -21.96 34.77 11.92
C TRP A 196 -22.65 33.59 12.65
N TYR A 197 -22.63 33.44 13.99
CA TYR A 197 -23.23 34.27 15.06
C TYR A 197 -22.64 33.78 16.44
N PRO A 198 -22.98 34.35 17.62
CA PRO A 198 -22.08 35.05 18.53
C PRO A 198 -21.94 34.36 19.91
N ALA A 199 -21.16 35.00 20.77
CA ALA A 199 -21.33 35.12 22.23
C ALA A 199 -21.92 33.94 23.05
N ASN A 200 -21.10 33.55 24.04
CA ASN A 200 -21.47 32.96 25.35
C ASN A 200 -21.86 31.48 25.32
N LEU A 201 -21.41 30.59 26.22
CA LEU A 201 -21.03 30.72 27.62
C LEU A 201 -20.20 29.50 28.05
N ALA A 202 -19.24 29.76 28.94
CA ALA A 202 -18.86 28.98 30.12
C ALA A 202 -18.36 27.52 30.01
N ARG A 203 -17.19 27.31 30.66
CA ARG A 203 -16.87 26.26 31.66
C ARG A 203 -17.85 25.07 31.65
N TYR A 204 -17.38 23.86 31.37
CA TYR A 204 -16.63 22.97 32.27
C TYR A 204 -16.00 21.85 31.45
#